data_AF-A0A5B0N454-F1
#
_entry.id   AF-A0A5B0N454-F1
#
_cell.length_a   1.000
_cell.length_b   1.000
_cell.length_c   1.000
_cell.angle_alpha   90.00
_cell.angle_beta   90.00
_cell.angle_gamma   90.00
#
_symmetry.space_group_name_H-M   'P 1'
#
loop_
_entity.id
_entity.type
_entity.pdbx_description
1 polymer ?
#
loop_
_entity_poly.entity_id
_entity_poly.type
_entity_poly.pdbx_seq_one_letter_code
_entity_poly.pdbx_strand_id
1 'polypeptide(L)'
;MEDEEFDALGQNVLTTLQRKSTKLNLEVQAESSEFFKRLRGGKTMVWIFGNTVYRAEPEEQRLKSKYASTLSEFEKIFALKIESLINQGQSSTSEERNTRGVYQLVLQFSDILWINNLRLLDSLGLKDEKYYLIAHALVYRWLLRCTQDDLEHLVLEIFKTALTLDPSKERIYRMSKLKKNGAIVFHGVISETQTLLTEAVILLLATYYKTVNEEKWELVLGNDSRFLSHIVKNQTEAFHSVTRTSRAKMRLLKLFPWVGNFHEFNTYELLSGLRNHRNHRVDLDSYVQVEPRLEKGQYEEIGEIPSELTETGKVDSEQNMDTDSWVRWGWISIILQRAHTVMEKSLTIEFTQTMLDVEAFRMQVLGQNKHFAFKEIAENGFLKRTHIFLKILLELNKRLIETLGHRPIDSLYLEEQNKIQAYFLHLIKSSPKVLSGDLKNNEEIDSGKPRFIQGLIFKAIDCSNIERLYLPYPEADAKVSQQEIIMTEAAAKMLACYYYQNNYLKWKNLFHDEDSFFRSFEKIERRLDLIPSYERFYRDSFPIMQKARLFPWVNPFITTSQQSRVTGLIFRAGHYARGAAKNVSKTTARGKKVRGEH
;
A
#
# COMPACT_ATOMS: atom_id res chain seq x y z
N MET A 1 18.30 -29.85 -5.09
CA MET A 1 17.60 -31.02 -5.68
C MET A 1 16.28 -30.65 -6.34
N GLU A 2 15.41 -29.81 -5.77
CA GLU A 2 14.18 -29.36 -6.46
C GLU A 2 14.45 -28.35 -7.59
N ASP A 3 15.44 -27.46 -7.44
CA ASP A 3 15.74 -26.41 -8.44
C ASP A 3 16.33 -26.96 -9.76
N GLU A 4 17.16 -27.99 -9.71
CA GLU A 4 17.76 -28.60 -10.92
C GLU A 4 16.71 -29.38 -11.74
N GLU A 5 15.77 -30.04 -11.09
CA GLU A 5 14.65 -30.73 -11.74
C GLU A 5 13.63 -29.72 -12.32
N PHE A 6 13.46 -28.58 -11.63
CA PHE A 6 12.66 -27.43 -12.09
C PHE A 6 13.28 -26.75 -13.31
N ASP A 7 14.60 -26.59 -13.32
CA ASP A 7 15.34 -26.06 -14.47
C ASP A 7 15.36 -27.03 -15.65
N ALA A 8 15.51 -28.34 -15.42
CA ALA A 8 15.47 -29.35 -16.47
C ALA A 8 14.09 -29.43 -17.16
N LEU A 9 13.00 -29.42 -16.38
CA LEU A 9 11.63 -29.42 -16.93
C LEU A 9 11.32 -28.10 -17.63
N GLY A 10 11.76 -26.97 -17.06
CA GLY A 10 11.67 -25.66 -17.69
C GLY A 10 12.44 -25.59 -19.01
N GLN A 11 13.66 -26.14 -19.09
CA GLN A 11 14.51 -26.19 -20.29
C GLN A 11 13.89 -27.04 -21.41
N ASN A 12 13.29 -28.20 -21.08
CA ASN A 12 12.57 -29.04 -22.05
C ASN A 12 11.30 -28.36 -22.61
N VAL A 13 10.58 -27.59 -21.78
CA VAL A 13 9.44 -26.78 -22.23
C VAL A 13 9.92 -25.56 -23.03
N LEU A 14 11.07 -24.97 -22.68
CA LEU A 14 11.68 -23.83 -23.38
C LEU A 14 12.23 -24.20 -24.77
N THR A 15 12.76 -25.40 -24.95
CA THR A 15 13.15 -25.92 -26.28
C THR A 15 11.92 -26.18 -27.16
N THR A 16 10.79 -26.55 -26.56
CA THR A 16 9.51 -26.65 -27.26
C THR A 16 8.95 -25.26 -27.63
N LEU A 17 9.10 -24.26 -26.74
CA LEU A 17 8.79 -22.85 -27.04
C LEU A 17 9.67 -22.33 -28.19
N GLN A 18 10.96 -22.65 -28.24
CA GLN A 18 11.87 -22.27 -29.33
C GLN A 18 11.43 -22.80 -30.70
N ARG A 19 10.82 -24.00 -30.76
CA ARG A 19 10.31 -24.58 -32.00
C ARG A 19 8.97 -23.99 -32.46
N LYS A 20 8.17 -23.43 -31.55
CA LYS A 20 6.87 -22.82 -31.86
C LYS A 20 6.91 -21.29 -31.98
N SER A 21 7.84 -20.59 -31.32
CA SER A 21 7.87 -19.11 -31.22
C SER A 21 8.67 -18.39 -32.31
N THR A 22 8.96 -19.04 -33.44
CA THR A 22 9.90 -18.51 -34.45
C THR A 22 9.39 -17.24 -35.16
N LYS A 23 8.14 -16.83 -34.93
CA LYS A 23 7.63 -15.47 -35.14
C LYS A 23 6.46 -15.25 -34.17
N LEU A 24 6.60 -14.37 -33.16
CA LEU A 24 5.39 -13.74 -32.61
C LEU A 24 4.78 -12.95 -33.78
N ASN A 25 3.55 -13.26 -34.15
CA ASN A 25 2.89 -12.51 -35.21
C ASN A 25 2.62 -11.09 -34.68
N LEU A 26 3.39 -10.11 -35.16
CA LEU A 26 3.26 -8.69 -34.79
C LEU A 26 1.82 -8.19 -34.99
N GLU A 27 1.10 -8.72 -35.98
CA GLU A 27 -0.31 -8.40 -36.22
C GLU A 27 -1.20 -8.81 -35.04
N VAL A 28 -1.00 -10.01 -34.49
CA VAL A 28 -1.76 -10.53 -33.35
C VAL A 28 -1.53 -9.69 -32.09
N GLN A 29 -0.29 -9.23 -31.87
CA GLN A 29 0.04 -8.32 -30.77
C GLN A 29 -0.61 -6.95 -30.97
N ALA A 30 -0.55 -6.40 -32.19
CA ALA A 30 -1.11 -5.09 -32.51
C ALA A 30 -2.64 -5.07 -32.32
N GLU A 31 -3.36 -6.09 -32.80
CA GLU A 31 -4.81 -6.21 -32.59
C GLU A 31 -5.18 -6.28 -31.11
N SER A 32 -4.46 -7.12 -30.35
CA SER A 32 -4.70 -7.27 -28.91
C SER A 32 -4.43 -5.94 -28.19
N SER A 33 -3.29 -5.31 -28.50
CA SER A 33 -2.90 -4.01 -27.94
C SER A 33 -3.95 -2.94 -28.23
N GLU A 34 -4.46 -2.86 -29.46
CA GLU A 34 -5.51 -1.90 -29.83
C GLU A 34 -6.82 -2.16 -29.06
N PHE A 35 -7.23 -3.42 -28.90
CA PHE A 35 -8.41 -3.77 -28.11
C PHE A 35 -8.28 -3.31 -26.65
N PHE A 36 -7.16 -3.58 -25.99
CA PHE A 36 -6.96 -3.18 -24.59
C PHE A 36 -6.76 -1.68 -24.43
N LYS A 37 -6.10 -1.02 -25.40
CA LYS A 37 -5.92 0.44 -25.41
C LYS A 37 -7.26 1.18 -25.48
N ARG A 38 -8.26 0.65 -26.20
CA ARG A 38 -9.63 1.18 -26.21
C ARG A 38 -10.34 1.11 -24.85
N LEU A 39 -9.85 0.28 -23.93
CA LEU A 39 -10.39 0.10 -22.58
C LEU A 39 -9.59 0.86 -21.50
N ARG A 40 -8.53 1.58 -21.90
CA ARG A 40 -7.64 2.33 -21.00
C ARG A 40 -8.42 3.35 -20.17
N GLY A 41 -8.10 3.41 -18.87
CA GLY A 41 -8.81 4.28 -17.92
C GLY A 41 -10.24 3.83 -17.60
N GLY A 42 -10.66 2.64 -18.04
CA GLY A 42 -11.96 2.07 -17.71
C GLY A 42 -12.02 1.48 -16.30
N LYS A 43 -13.23 1.45 -15.71
CA LYS A 43 -13.51 0.85 -14.39
C LYS A 43 -13.15 -0.65 -14.31
N THR A 44 -13.00 -1.32 -15.45
CA THR A 44 -12.58 -2.72 -15.55
C THR A 44 -11.21 -2.96 -14.93
N MET A 45 -10.22 -2.11 -15.23
CA MET A 45 -8.86 -2.28 -14.69
C MET A 45 -8.82 -1.97 -13.20
N VAL A 46 -9.58 -0.97 -12.76
CA VAL A 46 -9.78 -0.66 -11.33
C VAL A 46 -10.36 -1.87 -10.59
N TRP A 47 -11.37 -2.50 -11.17
CA TRP A 47 -12.00 -3.70 -10.60
C TRP A 47 -11.03 -4.88 -10.49
N ILE A 48 -10.23 -5.12 -11.52
CA ILE A 48 -9.23 -6.20 -11.51
C ILE A 48 -8.16 -5.92 -10.45
N PHE A 49 -7.57 -4.73 -10.48
CA PHE A 49 -6.55 -4.32 -9.53
C PHE A 49 -7.04 -4.37 -8.08
N GLY A 50 -8.20 -3.79 -7.79
CA GLY A 50 -8.72 -3.70 -6.44
C GLY A 50 -8.98 -5.06 -5.80
N ASN A 51 -9.45 -6.05 -6.57
CA ASN A 51 -9.60 -7.41 -6.07
C ASN A 51 -8.28 -8.20 -6.05
N THR A 52 -7.29 -7.82 -6.86
CA THR A 52 -5.93 -8.37 -6.80
C THR A 52 -5.23 -7.93 -5.52
N VAL A 53 -5.29 -6.64 -5.20
CA VAL A 53 -4.53 -6.05 -4.10
C VAL A 53 -5.25 -6.14 -2.76
N TYR A 54 -6.54 -5.81 -2.67
CA TYR A 54 -7.21 -5.69 -1.36
C TYR A 54 -7.93 -6.96 -0.88
N ARG A 55 -7.96 -7.98 -1.75
CA ARG A 55 -8.69 -9.23 -1.55
C ARG A 55 -7.90 -10.42 -2.09
N ALA A 56 -6.58 -10.41 -1.90
CA ALA A 56 -5.78 -11.59 -2.16
C ALA A 56 -6.22 -12.74 -1.23
N GLU A 57 -6.11 -13.97 -1.72
CA GLU A 57 -6.29 -15.15 -0.90
C GLU A 57 -5.00 -15.42 -0.10
N PRO A 58 -5.08 -15.92 1.14
CA PRO A 58 -3.88 -16.22 1.95
C PRO A 58 -2.89 -17.15 1.24
N GLU A 59 -3.40 -18.07 0.43
CA GLU A 59 -2.60 -19.02 -0.32
C GLU A 59 -1.80 -18.36 -1.46
N GLU A 60 -2.37 -17.34 -2.11
CA GLU A 60 -1.69 -16.56 -3.16
C GLU A 60 -0.46 -15.84 -2.58
N GLN A 61 -0.59 -15.28 -1.37
CA GLN A 61 0.52 -14.66 -0.63
C GLN A 61 1.55 -15.67 -0.13
N ARG A 62 1.10 -16.84 0.33
CA ARG A 62 1.98 -17.93 0.80
C ARG A 62 2.87 -18.42 -0.34
N LEU A 63 2.27 -18.70 -1.51
CA LEU A 63 3.00 -19.13 -2.69
C LEU A 63 3.97 -18.05 -3.18
N LYS A 64 3.55 -16.78 -3.20
CA LYS A 64 4.44 -15.65 -3.53
C LYS A 64 5.66 -15.61 -2.62
N SER A 65 5.43 -15.80 -1.32
CA SER A 65 6.51 -15.79 -0.31
C SER A 65 7.47 -16.95 -0.49
N LYS A 66 6.97 -18.13 -0.89
CA LYS A 66 7.80 -19.29 -1.20
C LYS A 66 8.64 -19.07 -2.47
N TYR A 67 8.10 -18.34 -3.46
CA TYR A 67 8.77 -18.02 -4.72
C TYR A 67 9.54 -16.69 -4.73
N ALA A 68 9.74 -16.09 -3.56
CA ALA A 68 10.21 -14.71 -3.43
C ALA A 68 11.62 -14.47 -4.00
N SER A 69 12.53 -15.45 -3.89
CA SER A 69 13.89 -15.34 -4.43
C SER A 69 13.87 -15.25 -5.96
N THR A 70 13.16 -16.17 -6.62
CA THR A 70 13.02 -16.17 -8.07
C THR A 70 12.28 -14.95 -8.58
N LEU A 71 11.23 -14.51 -7.85
CA LEU A 71 10.49 -13.30 -8.19
C LEU A 71 11.38 -12.06 -8.11
N SER A 72 12.19 -11.94 -7.05
CA SER A 72 13.11 -10.82 -6.87
C SER A 72 14.18 -10.77 -7.97
N GLU A 73 14.68 -11.92 -8.41
CA GLU A 73 15.64 -11.98 -9.51
C GLU A 73 15.01 -11.54 -10.84
N PHE A 74 13.80 -12.02 -11.13
CA PHE A 74 13.03 -11.56 -12.28
C PHE A 74 12.81 -10.04 -12.24
N GLU A 75 12.37 -9.49 -11.11
CA GLU A 75 12.10 -8.06 -10.94
C GLU A 75 13.32 -7.20 -11.22
N LYS A 76 14.50 -7.62 -10.73
CA LYS A 76 15.77 -6.91 -10.99
C LYS A 76 16.14 -6.94 -12.47
N ILE A 77 16.17 -8.12 -13.08
CA ILE A 77 16.55 -8.28 -14.50
C ILE A 77 15.57 -7.52 -15.39
N PHE A 78 14.27 -7.63 -15.13
CA PHE A 78 13.26 -6.98 -15.93
C PHE A 78 13.28 -5.46 -15.78
N ALA A 79 13.49 -4.93 -14.57
CA ALA A 79 13.65 -3.50 -14.35
C ALA A 79 14.85 -2.93 -15.12
N LEU A 80 16.01 -3.58 -15.06
CA LEU A 80 17.20 -3.17 -15.82
C LEU A 80 16.94 -3.18 -17.33
N LYS A 81 16.23 -4.21 -17.83
CA LYS A 81 15.85 -4.28 -19.24
C LYS A 81 14.94 -3.12 -19.64
N ILE A 82 13.86 -2.87 -18.90
CA ILE A 82 12.91 -1.78 -19.18
C ILE A 82 13.62 -0.42 -19.11
N GLU A 83 14.46 -0.21 -18.08
CA GLU A 83 15.25 1.00 -17.93
C GLU A 83 16.17 1.24 -19.13
N SER A 84 16.92 0.21 -19.56
CA SER A 84 17.80 0.35 -20.73
C SER A 84 17.04 0.76 -21.99
N LEU A 85 15.84 0.20 -22.20
CA LEU A 85 15.01 0.48 -23.37
C LEU A 85 14.39 1.87 -23.32
N ILE A 86 14.06 2.38 -22.13
CA ILE A 86 13.57 3.75 -21.94
C ILE A 86 14.71 4.75 -22.16
N ASN A 87 15.90 4.47 -21.64
CA ASN A 87 17.05 5.38 -21.67
C ASN A 87 17.75 5.43 -23.04
N GLN A 88 17.59 4.42 -23.90
CA GLN A 88 18.09 4.44 -25.28
C GLN A 88 17.56 5.61 -26.14
N GLY A 89 16.58 6.38 -25.64
CA GLY A 89 16.05 7.58 -26.28
C GLY A 89 16.30 8.92 -25.56
N GLN A 90 17.08 9.00 -24.47
CA GLN A 90 17.24 10.24 -23.66
C GLN A 90 18.70 10.54 -23.26
N SER A 91 19.05 11.83 -23.10
CA SER A 91 20.39 12.29 -22.68
C SER A 91 20.56 12.36 -21.15
N SER A 92 21.83 12.30 -20.73
CA SER A 92 22.40 11.81 -19.46
C SER A 92 22.09 12.53 -18.13
N THR A 93 21.08 13.40 -18.03
CA THR A 93 20.82 14.17 -16.79
C THR A 93 19.61 13.71 -15.96
N SER A 94 18.81 12.75 -16.43
CA SER A 94 17.63 12.24 -15.70
C SER A 94 17.77 10.82 -15.10
N GLU A 95 18.96 10.23 -15.20
CA GLU A 95 19.18 8.78 -15.03
C GLU A 95 18.75 8.25 -13.64
N GLU A 96 19.20 8.84 -12.53
CA GLU A 96 18.93 8.29 -11.18
C GLU A 96 17.46 8.35 -10.72
N ARG A 97 16.71 9.40 -11.11
CA ARG A 97 15.28 9.51 -10.76
C ARG A 97 14.43 8.51 -11.55
N ASN A 98 14.78 8.25 -12.80
CA ASN A 98 14.08 7.28 -13.64
C ASN A 98 14.31 5.84 -13.14
N THR A 99 15.53 5.48 -12.71
CA THR A 99 15.86 4.14 -12.19
C THR A 99 14.94 3.71 -11.04
N ARG A 100 14.77 4.59 -10.05
CA ARG A 100 13.97 4.27 -8.85
C ARG A 100 12.48 4.18 -9.17
N GLY A 101 11.99 4.98 -10.11
CA GLY A 101 10.61 4.92 -10.60
C GLY A 101 10.32 3.62 -11.35
N VAL A 102 11.21 3.23 -12.29
CA VAL A 102 11.06 1.99 -13.08
C VAL A 102 10.98 0.77 -12.16
N TYR A 103 11.90 0.63 -11.21
CA TYR A 103 11.90 -0.52 -10.31
C TYR A 103 10.60 -0.61 -9.50
N GLN A 104 10.07 0.50 -9.00
CA GLN A 104 8.79 0.52 -8.26
C GLN A 104 7.59 0.11 -9.12
N LEU A 105 7.57 0.54 -10.39
CA LEU A 105 6.54 0.12 -11.34
C LEU A 105 6.66 -1.38 -11.64
N VAL A 106 7.88 -1.91 -11.78
CA VAL A 106 8.12 -3.35 -11.99
C VAL A 106 7.66 -4.17 -10.78
N LEU A 107 7.90 -3.73 -9.55
CA LEU A 107 7.38 -4.40 -8.35
C LEU A 107 5.84 -4.47 -8.38
N GLN A 108 5.17 -3.36 -8.71
CA GLN A 108 3.71 -3.34 -8.84
C GLN A 108 3.20 -4.24 -9.96
N PHE A 109 3.83 -4.18 -11.13
CA PHE A 109 3.51 -5.03 -12.27
C PHE A 109 3.66 -6.52 -11.93
N SER A 110 4.77 -6.89 -11.28
CA SER A 110 5.08 -8.24 -10.82
C SER A 110 3.99 -8.78 -9.88
N ASP A 111 3.54 -7.96 -8.94
CA ASP A 111 2.48 -8.29 -7.98
C ASP A 111 1.12 -8.54 -8.64
N ILE A 112 0.76 -7.67 -9.59
CA ILE A 112 -0.49 -7.79 -10.34
C ILE A 112 -0.44 -9.03 -11.23
N LEU A 113 0.69 -9.28 -11.90
CA LEU A 113 0.93 -10.46 -12.72
C LEU A 113 0.87 -11.75 -11.91
N TRP A 114 1.48 -11.76 -10.73
CA TRP A 114 1.50 -12.91 -9.83
C TRP A 114 0.08 -13.39 -9.51
N ILE A 115 -0.75 -12.51 -8.95
CA ILE A 115 -2.09 -12.89 -8.50
C ILE A 115 -3.01 -13.21 -9.68
N ASN A 116 -3.02 -12.39 -10.73
CA ASN A 116 -3.96 -12.60 -11.84
C ASN A 116 -3.65 -13.88 -12.62
N ASN A 117 -2.37 -14.22 -12.80
CA ASN A 117 -2.01 -15.47 -13.45
C ASN A 117 -2.34 -16.68 -12.55
N LEU A 118 -2.09 -16.62 -11.23
CA LEU A 118 -2.53 -17.69 -10.31
C LEU A 118 -4.04 -17.94 -10.39
N ARG A 119 -4.84 -16.88 -10.35
CA ARG A 119 -6.31 -16.97 -10.46
C ARG A 119 -6.76 -17.54 -11.80
N LEU A 120 -6.10 -17.13 -12.89
CA LEU A 120 -6.34 -17.69 -14.21
C LEU A 120 -6.04 -19.19 -14.22
N LEU A 121 -4.86 -19.60 -13.75
CA LEU A 121 -4.44 -20.99 -13.66
C LEU A 121 -5.43 -21.85 -12.83
N ASP A 122 -5.86 -21.36 -11.65
CA ASP A 122 -6.86 -22.06 -10.82
C ASP A 122 -8.20 -22.19 -11.54
N SER A 123 -8.65 -21.13 -12.22
CA SER A 123 -9.88 -21.13 -12.99
C SER A 123 -9.84 -22.12 -14.16
N LEU A 124 -8.64 -22.37 -14.70
CA LEU A 124 -8.37 -23.34 -15.76
C LEU A 124 -8.12 -24.75 -15.21
N GLY A 125 -8.34 -24.97 -13.91
CA GLY A 125 -8.31 -26.29 -13.28
C GLY A 125 -6.94 -26.71 -12.76
N LEU A 126 -5.90 -25.89 -12.85
CA LEU A 126 -4.62 -26.19 -12.21
C LEU A 126 -4.80 -26.15 -10.69
N LYS A 127 -4.20 -27.09 -9.94
CA LYS A 127 -4.29 -27.10 -8.47
C LYS A 127 -3.01 -27.53 -7.77
N ASP A 128 -2.08 -28.09 -8.54
CA ASP A 128 -0.82 -28.59 -8.01
C ASP A 128 0.18 -27.44 -7.91
N GLU A 129 0.75 -27.26 -6.71
CA GLU A 129 1.69 -26.20 -6.39
C GLU A 129 2.92 -26.20 -7.30
N LYS A 130 3.49 -27.38 -7.61
CA LYS A 130 4.67 -27.49 -8.48
C LYS A 130 4.35 -26.91 -9.86
N TYR A 131 3.19 -27.26 -10.41
CA TYR A 131 2.79 -26.79 -11.74
C TYR A 131 2.36 -25.32 -11.76
N TYR A 132 1.83 -24.76 -10.67
CA TYR A 132 1.61 -23.31 -10.57
C TYR A 132 2.92 -22.53 -10.75
N LEU A 133 3.96 -22.94 -10.01
CA LEU A 133 5.26 -22.28 -10.06
C LEU A 133 5.91 -22.43 -11.44
N ILE A 134 5.82 -23.62 -12.07
CA ILE A 134 6.32 -23.85 -13.43
C ILE A 134 5.60 -22.93 -14.43
N ALA A 135 4.27 -22.85 -14.37
CA ALA A 135 3.49 -22.01 -15.27
C ALA A 135 3.86 -20.52 -15.13
N HIS A 136 4.06 -20.04 -13.89
CA HIS A 136 4.59 -18.70 -13.64
C HIS A 136 5.97 -18.48 -14.23
N ALA A 137 6.90 -19.40 -13.97
CA ALA A 137 8.27 -19.31 -14.49
C ALA A 137 8.30 -19.20 -16.01
N LEU A 138 7.42 -19.93 -16.71
CA LEU A 138 7.33 -19.88 -18.17
C LEU A 138 6.85 -18.52 -18.68
N VAL A 139 5.92 -17.85 -17.99
CA VAL A 139 5.48 -16.48 -18.34
C VAL A 139 6.63 -15.50 -18.15
N TYR A 140 7.32 -15.54 -17.00
CA TYR A 140 8.46 -14.66 -16.73
C TYR A 140 9.61 -14.85 -17.72
N ARG A 141 9.98 -16.11 -18.01
CA ARG A 141 11.03 -16.43 -18.97
C ARG A 141 10.65 -16.02 -20.39
N TRP A 142 9.39 -16.16 -20.77
CA TRP A 142 8.90 -15.67 -22.07
C TRP A 142 9.01 -14.15 -22.16
N LEU A 143 8.55 -13.42 -21.14
CA LEU A 143 8.63 -11.95 -21.10
C LEU A 143 10.09 -11.45 -21.16
N LEU A 144 11.01 -12.10 -20.46
CA LEU A 144 12.44 -11.76 -20.52
C LEU A 144 13.05 -11.98 -21.91
N ARG A 145 12.47 -12.87 -22.73
CA ARG A 145 12.93 -13.17 -24.10
C ARG A 145 12.31 -12.28 -25.18
N CYS A 146 11.23 -11.57 -24.89
CA CYS A 146 10.62 -10.61 -25.82
C CYS A 146 11.67 -9.59 -26.30
N THR A 147 11.67 -9.29 -27.59
CA THR A 147 12.51 -8.25 -28.21
C THR A 147 12.03 -6.85 -27.81
N GLN A 148 12.77 -5.81 -28.20
CA GLN A 148 12.31 -4.43 -28.00
C GLN A 148 10.97 -4.17 -28.70
N ASP A 149 10.82 -4.65 -29.94
CA ASP A 149 9.59 -4.49 -30.74
C ASP A 149 8.41 -5.20 -30.07
N ASP A 150 8.61 -6.40 -29.54
CA ASP A 150 7.59 -7.12 -28.76
C ASP A 150 7.15 -6.31 -27.53
N LEU A 151 8.11 -5.69 -26.82
CA LEU A 151 7.85 -4.99 -25.58
C LEU A 151 7.21 -3.62 -25.79
N GLU A 152 7.45 -2.96 -26.93
CA GLU A 152 6.94 -1.60 -27.21
C GLU A 152 5.42 -1.55 -27.07
N HIS A 153 4.72 -2.50 -27.70
CA HIS A 153 3.25 -2.58 -27.71
C HIS A 153 2.63 -3.31 -26.50
N LEU A 154 3.44 -4.08 -25.74
CA LEU A 154 2.95 -4.84 -24.59
C LEU A 154 3.05 -4.07 -23.27
N VAL A 155 4.20 -3.45 -23.01
CA VAL A 155 4.50 -2.86 -21.69
C VAL A 155 5.18 -1.50 -21.79
N LEU A 156 6.02 -1.25 -22.79
CA LEU A 156 6.90 -0.08 -22.78
C LEU A 156 6.14 1.24 -22.95
N GLU A 157 5.16 1.33 -23.86
CA GLU A 157 4.29 2.51 -24.00
C GLU A 157 3.60 2.84 -22.66
N ILE A 158 3.12 1.81 -21.97
CA ILE A 158 2.40 1.96 -20.70
C ILE A 158 3.34 2.42 -19.60
N PHE A 159 4.55 1.84 -19.49
CA PHE A 159 5.54 2.24 -18.50
C PHE A 159 6.04 3.67 -18.74
N LYS A 160 6.31 4.06 -19.99
CA LYS A 160 6.65 5.45 -20.36
C LYS A 160 5.53 6.41 -19.92
N THR A 161 4.28 6.05 -20.18
CA THR A 161 3.11 6.84 -19.76
C THR A 161 3.02 6.95 -18.23
N ALA A 162 3.17 5.83 -17.51
CA ALA A 162 3.14 5.80 -16.05
C ALA A 162 4.26 6.63 -15.40
N LEU A 163 5.48 6.61 -15.96
CA LEU A 163 6.62 7.39 -15.44
C LEU A 163 6.50 8.89 -15.67
N THR A 164 5.79 9.28 -16.72
CA THR A 164 5.58 10.70 -17.10
C THR A 164 4.29 11.27 -16.53
N LEU A 165 3.45 10.43 -15.93
CA LEU A 165 2.23 10.87 -15.28
C LEU A 165 2.58 11.68 -14.04
N ASP A 166 2.15 12.94 -14.03
CA ASP A 166 2.25 13.79 -12.86
C ASP A 166 1.37 13.21 -11.74
N PRO A 167 1.95 12.76 -10.61
CA PRO A 167 1.18 12.21 -9.49
C PRO A 167 0.09 13.18 -9.02
N SER A 168 0.35 14.49 -9.15
CA SER A 168 -0.60 15.53 -8.79
C SER A 168 -1.76 15.69 -9.76
N LYS A 169 -1.73 15.06 -10.93
CA LYS A 169 -2.81 15.08 -11.95
C LYS A 169 -3.42 13.71 -12.21
N GLU A 170 -2.85 12.68 -11.61
CA GLU A 170 -3.31 11.29 -11.66
C GLU A 170 -4.73 11.10 -11.11
N ARG A 171 -5.61 10.47 -11.91
CA ARG A 171 -6.95 10.11 -11.43
C ARG A 171 -6.88 9.05 -10.34
N ILE A 172 -7.68 9.25 -9.29
CA ILE A 172 -7.81 8.31 -8.18
C ILE A 172 -9.23 7.75 -8.20
N TYR A 173 -9.33 6.44 -8.06
CA TYR A 173 -10.59 5.71 -8.05
C TYR A 173 -10.82 5.14 -6.65
N ARG A 174 -12.04 5.26 -6.15
CA ARG A 174 -12.50 4.58 -4.94
C ARG A 174 -13.27 3.33 -5.33
N MET A 175 -12.83 2.20 -4.79
CA MET A 175 -13.57 0.94 -4.84
C MET A 175 -14.32 0.73 -3.52
N SER A 176 -15.63 0.61 -3.59
CA SER A 176 -16.49 0.34 -2.45
C SER A 176 -17.67 -0.55 -2.83
N LYS A 177 -18.42 -1.06 -1.86
CA LYS A 177 -19.62 -1.86 -2.10
C LYS A 177 -20.75 -1.39 -1.23
N LEU A 178 -21.85 -0.98 -1.85
CA LEU A 178 -23.10 -0.71 -1.14
C LEU A 178 -23.73 -2.05 -0.71
N LYS A 179 -23.94 -2.22 0.59
CA LYS A 179 -24.68 -3.35 1.14
C LYS A 179 -26.18 -3.09 1.05
N LYS A 180 -26.98 -4.16 1.08
CA LYS A 180 -28.45 -4.11 1.07
C LYS A 180 -29.04 -3.25 2.20
N ASN A 181 -28.33 -3.11 3.31
CA ASN A 181 -28.73 -2.27 4.45
C ASN A 181 -28.28 -0.80 4.33
N GLY A 182 -27.83 -0.36 3.15
CA GLY A 182 -27.32 0.99 2.90
C GLY A 182 -25.88 1.24 3.37
N ALA A 183 -25.26 0.31 4.09
CA ALA A 183 -23.88 0.48 4.55
C ALA A 183 -22.88 0.38 3.39
N ILE A 184 -21.96 1.34 3.30
CA ILE A 184 -20.88 1.31 2.31
C ILE A 184 -19.68 0.57 2.89
N VAL A 185 -19.21 -0.48 2.20
CA VAL A 185 -17.96 -1.17 2.52
C VAL A 185 -16.87 -0.62 1.63
N PHE A 186 -15.95 0.14 2.21
CA PHE A 186 -14.75 0.59 1.51
C PHE A 186 -13.79 -0.59 1.27
N HIS A 187 -13.31 -0.74 0.04
CA HIS A 187 -12.33 -1.74 -0.34
C HIS A 187 -10.93 -1.14 -0.49
N GLY A 188 -10.80 -0.01 -1.18
CA GLY A 188 -9.53 0.68 -1.36
C GLY A 188 -9.60 1.85 -2.35
N VAL A 189 -8.52 2.62 -2.42
CA VAL A 189 -8.24 3.64 -3.44
C VAL A 189 -7.14 3.18 -4.39
N ILE A 190 -7.31 3.47 -5.67
CA ILE A 190 -6.51 2.94 -6.77
C ILE A 190 -6.16 4.10 -7.69
N SER A 191 -4.91 4.18 -8.14
CA SER A 191 -4.46 5.26 -9.01
C SER A 191 -4.49 4.90 -10.50
N GLU A 192 -4.42 5.89 -11.38
CA GLU A 192 -4.38 5.68 -12.82
C GLU A 192 -3.17 4.84 -13.26
N THR A 193 -2.00 5.07 -12.68
CA THR A 193 -0.78 4.25 -12.84
C THR A 193 -1.06 2.79 -12.51
N GLN A 194 -1.76 2.50 -11.41
CA GLN A 194 -2.12 1.12 -11.07
C GLN A 194 -3.08 0.50 -12.09
N THR A 195 -3.99 1.31 -12.65
CA THR A 195 -4.87 0.84 -13.75
C THR A 195 -4.09 0.57 -15.04
N LEU A 196 -3.10 1.40 -15.36
CA LEU A 196 -2.19 1.23 -16.50
C LEU A 196 -1.34 -0.03 -16.35
N LEU A 197 -0.73 -0.25 -15.19
CA LEU A 197 0.03 -1.49 -14.93
C LEU A 197 -0.87 -2.73 -14.99
N THR A 198 -2.13 -2.61 -14.57
CA THR A 198 -3.09 -3.71 -14.70
C THR A 198 -3.43 -3.99 -16.16
N GLU A 199 -3.63 -2.96 -16.98
CA GLU A 199 -3.79 -3.10 -18.44
C GLU A 199 -2.60 -3.84 -19.05
N ALA A 200 -1.37 -3.42 -18.72
CA ALA A 200 -0.15 -4.07 -19.20
C ALA A 200 -0.10 -5.57 -18.84
N VAL A 201 -0.45 -5.92 -17.60
CA VAL A 201 -0.47 -7.33 -17.16
C VAL A 201 -1.53 -8.15 -17.90
N ILE A 202 -2.74 -7.61 -18.10
CA ILE A 202 -3.81 -8.35 -18.76
C ILE A 202 -3.50 -8.53 -20.25
N LEU A 203 -2.97 -7.50 -20.91
CA LEU A 203 -2.48 -7.58 -22.29
C LEU A 203 -1.34 -8.59 -22.43
N LEU A 204 -0.38 -8.58 -21.50
CA LEU A 204 0.72 -9.55 -21.44
C LEU A 204 0.19 -10.99 -21.35
N LEU A 205 -0.73 -11.25 -20.41
CA LEU A 205 -1.29 -12.59 -20.22
C LEU A 205 -2.06 -13.05 -21.45
N ALA A 206 -2.90 -12.18 -22.03
CA ALA A 206 -3.62 -12.50 -23.27
C ALA A 206 -2.64 -12.89 -24.38
N THR A 207 -1.61 -12.07 -24.59
CA THR A 207 -0.58 -12.30 -25.63
C THR A 207 0.19 -13.59 -25.39
N TYR A 208 0.64 -13.84 -24.15
CA TYR A 208 1.37 -15.06 -23.82
C TYR A 208 0.53 -16.31 -24.12
N TYR A 209 -0.69 -16.39 -23.59
CA TYR A 209 -1.50 -17.59 -23.75
C TYR A 209 -1.95 -17.80 -25.20
N LYS A 210 -2.22 -16.72 -25.94
CA LYS A 210 -2.57 -16.77 -27.37
C LYS A 210 -1.39 -17.22 -28.23
N THR A 211 -0.23 -16.58 -28.08
CA THR A 211 0.94 -16.85 -28.95
C THR A 211 1.61 -18.20 -28.66
N VAL A 212 1.57 -18.68 -27.42
CA VAL A 212 2.19 -19.95 -27.05
C VAL A 212 1.38 -21.16 -27.52
N ASN A 213 0.05 -21.05 -27.54
CA ASN A 213 -0.83 -22.12 -28.02
C ASN A 213 -2.18 -21.55 -28.47
N GLU A 214 -2.24 -21.14 -29.73
CA GLU A 214 -3.42 -20.51 -30.34
C GLU A 214 -4.64 -21.45 -30.35
N GLU A 215 -4.43 -22.74 -30.63
CA GLU A 215 -5.50 -23.74 -30.63
C GLU A 215 -6.18 -23.85 -29.26
N LYS A 216 -5.39 -23.97 -28.17
CA LYS A 216 -5.95 -23.97 -26.81
C LYS A 216 -6.59 -22.63 -26.46
N TRP A 217 -6.01 -21.52 -26.92
CA TRP A 217 -6.55 -20.19 -26.69
C TRP A 217 -7.95 -20.05 -27.30
N GLU A 218 -8.10 -20.31 -28.60
CA GLU A 218 -9.38 -20.20 -29.32
C GLU A 218 -10.43 -21.14 -28.72
N LEU A 219 -10.02 -22.35 -28.35
CA LEU A 219 -10.93 -23.33 -27.79
C LEU A 219 -11.41 -22.96 -26.38
N VAL A 220 -10.48 -22.58 -25.48
CA VAL A 220 -10.78 -22.40 -24.04
C VAL A 220 -11.19 -20.97 -23.69
N LEU A 221 -10.56 -19.98 -24.30
CA LEU A 221 -10.71 -18.56 -23.99
C LEU A 221 -11.42 -17.80 -25.11
N GLY A 222 -11.32 -18.27 -26.35
CA GLY A 222 -12.00 -17.72 -27.51
C GLY A 222 -11.30 -16.48 -28.06
N ASN A 223 -11.48 -15.33 -27.43
CA ASN A 223 -10.87 -14.07 -27.91
C ASN A 223 -10.60 -13.12 -26.74
N ASP A 224 -9.94 -11.99 -27.02
CA ASP A 224 -9.51 -11.04 -25.98
C ASP A 224 -10.68 -10.52 -25.13
N SER A 225 -11.85 -10.30 -25.75
CA SER A 225 -13.07 -9.89 -25.03
C SER A 225 -13.56 -10.94 -24.05
N ARG A 226 -13.61 -12.21 -24.47
CA ARG A 226 -14.01 -13.34 -23.62
C ARG A 226 -12.97 -13.62 -22.54
N PHE A 227 -11.69 -13.53 -22.88
CA PHE A 227 -10.58 -13.62 -21.93
C PHE A 227 -10.71 -12.55 -20.83
N LEU A 228 -10.87 -11.28 -21.21
CA LEU A 228 -11.05 -10.19 -20.25
C LEU A 228 -12.30 -10.41 -19.37
N SER A 229 -13.42 -10.79 -19.98
CA SER A 229 -14.65 -11.14 -19.25
C SER A 229 -14.41 -12.28 -18.24
N HIS A 230 -13.59 -13.27 -18.58
CA HIS A 230 -13.19 -14.35 -17.68
C HIS A 230 -12.30 -13.85 -16.52
N ILE A 231 -11.30 -13.01 -16.81
CA ILE A 231 -10.46 -12.38 -15.78
C ILE A 231 -11.31 -11.55 -14.80
N VAL A 232 -12.26 -10.75 -15.29
CA VAL A 232 -13.17 -9.93 -14.47
C VAL A 232 -14.01 -10.81 -13.54
N LYS A 233 -14.55 -11.92 -14.05
CA LYS A 233 -15.32 -12.89 -13.24
C LYS A 233 -14.47 -13.54 -12.16
N ASN A 234 -13.24 -13.92 -12.48
CA ASN A 234 -12.30 -14.54 -11.54
C ASN A 234 -12.02 -13.66 -10.30
N GLN A 235 -12.31 -12.36 -10.36
CA GLN A 235 -12.17 -11.45 -9.23
C GLN A 235 -13.35 -11.48 -8.23
N THR A 236 -14.46 -12.15 -8.56
CA THR A 236 -15.64 -12.19 -7.68
C THR A 236 -15.67 -13.46 -6.82
N GLU A 237 -15.82 -13.33 -5.49
CA GLU A 237 -16.06 -14.46 -4.58
C GLU A 237 -17.24 -15.35 -5.00
N ALA A 238 -18.28 -14.72 -5.56
CA ALA A 238 -19.44 -15.43 -6.10
C ALA A 238 -19.03 -16.38 -7.25
N PHE A 239 -18.08 -15.99 -8.09
CA PHE A 239 -17.57 -16.86 -9.15
C PHE A 239 -16.86 -18.09 -8.57
N HIS A 240 -16.12 -17.98 -7.47
CA HIS A 240 -15.50 -19.15 -6.85
C HIS A 240 -16.52 -20.19 -6.35
N SER A 241 -17.59 -19.74 -5.70
CA SER A 241 -18.64 -20.66 -5.21
C SER A 241 -19.44 -21.31 -6.36
N VAL A 242 -19.77 -20.53 -7.39
CA VAL A 242 -20.60 -20.97 -8.53
C VAL A 242 -19.83 -21.82 -9.53
N THR A 243 -18.51 -21.69 -9.60
CA THR A 243 -17.65 -22.43 -10.55
C THR A 243 -17.03 -23.68 -9.98
N ARG A 244 -17.37 -24.12 -8.75
CA ARG A 244 -16.80 -25.36 -8.18
C ARG A 244 -16.97 -26.55 -9.13
N THR A 245 -18.14 -26.68 -9.75
CA THR A 245 -18.46 -27.71 -10.74
C THR A 245 -17.72 -27.48 -12.06
N SER A 246 -17.62 -26.22 -12.51
CA SER A 246 -16.85 -25.84 -13.70
C SER A 246 -15.35 -26.13 -13.56
N ARG A 247 -14.75 -25.83 -12.40
CA ARG A 247 -13.34 -26.10 -12.10
C ARG A 247 -13.05 -27.60 -12.00
N ALA A 248 -13.98 -28.39 -11.48
CA ALA A 248 -13.87 -29.85 -11.50
C ALA A 248 -13.85 -30.40 -12.94
N LYS A 249 -14.68 -29.84 -13.84
CA LYS A 249 -14.65 -30.17 -15.28
C LYS A 249 -13.35 -29.71 -15.96
N MET A 250 -12.87 -28.51 -15.66
CA MET A 250 -11.60 -28.00 -16.21
C MET A 250 -10.40 -28.88 -15.85
N ARG A 251 -10.39 -29.49 -14.66
CA ARG A 251 -9.35 -30.46 -14.26
C ARG A 251 -9.28 -31.68 -15.16
N LEU A 252 -10.42 -32.15 -15.65
CA LEU A 252 -10.48 -33.31 -16.54
C LEU A 252 -9.83 -33.03 -17.89
N LEU A 253 -9.77 -31.75 -18.32
CA LEU A 253 -9.17 -31.34 -19.57
C LEU A 253 -7.63 -31.37 -19.56
N LYS A 254 -7.00 -31.43 -18.38
CA LYS A 254 -5.54 -31.46 -18.22
C LYS A 254 -4.80 -30.46 -19.14
N LEU A 255 -5.26 -29.20 -19.12
CA LEU A 255 -4.79 -28.15 -20.03
C LEU A 255 -3.29 -27.83 -19.93
N PHE A 256 -2.67 -28.14 -18.79
CA PHE A 256 -1.28 -27.81 -18.50
C PHE A 256 -0.35 -29.02 -18.66
N PRO A 257 0.88 -28.81 -19.19
CA PRO A 257 1.47 -27.51 -19.55
C PRO A 257 0.85 -26.87 -20.80
N TRP A 258 0.69 -25.54 -20.79
CA TRP A 258 -0.02 -24.81 -21.86
C TRP A 258 0.63 -25.05 -23.24
N VAL A 259 1.97 -25.08 -23.28
CA VAL A 259 2.80 -25.33 -24.48
C VAL A 259 2.51 -26.68 -25.16
N GLY A 260 2.08 -27.69 -24.39
CA GLY A 260 1.87 -29.05 -24.86
C GLY A 260 0.66 -29.19 -25.78
N ASN A 261 0.64 -30.28 -26.56
CA ASN A 261 -0.49 -30.60 -27.44
C ASN A 261 -1.76 -30.92 -26.64
N PHE A 262 -2.91 -30.75 -27.28
CA PHE A 262 -4.22 -30.89 -26.67
C PHE A 262 -4.97 -32.08 -27.29
N HIS A 263 -5.68 -32.86 -26.48
CA HIS A 263 -6.51 -33.97 -26.97
C HIS A 263 -7.98 -33.52 -27.02
N GLU A 264 -8.52 -33.35 -28.23
CA GLU A 264 -9.85 -32.77 -28.48
C GLU A 264 -11.04 -33.62 -28.03
N PHE A 265 -10.86 -34.94 -27.86
CA PHE A 265 -11.94 -35.94 -28.00
C PHE A 265 -13.12 -35.85 -27.00
N ASN A 266 -13.06 -35.01 -25.95
CA ASN A 266 -14.17 -34.75 -25.02
C ASN A 266 -14.33 -33.25 -24.67
N THR A 267 -13.62 -32.36 -25.36
CA THR A 267 -13.42 -30.99 -24.88
C THR A 267 -14.59 -30.08 -25.19
N TYR A 268 -15.16 -30.16 -26.40
CA TYR A 268 -16.28 -29.30 -26.81
C TYR A 268 -17.53 -29.51 -25.94
N GLU A 269 -17.87 -30.76 -25.60
CA GLU A 269 -18.98 -31.07 -24.69
C GLU A 269 -18.71 -30.54 -23.27
N LEU A 270 -17.48 -30.68 -22.78
CA LEU A 270 -17.10 -30.16 -21.45
C LEU A 270 -17.09 -28.64 -21.40
N LEU A 271 -16.65 -27.95 -22.47
CA LEU A 271 -16.54 -26.49 -22.57
C LEU A 271 -17.88 -25.79 -22.84
N SER A 272 -18.77 -26.39 -23.65
CA SER A 272 -20.10 -25.83 -23.96
C SER A 272 -20.96 -25.61 -22.69
N GLY A 273 -20.72 -26.41 -21.65
CA GLY A 273 -21.34 -26.28 -20.33
C GLY A 273 -20.67 -25.29 -19.37
N LEU A 274 -19.56 -24.64 -19.75
CA LEU A 274 -18.83 -23.70 -18.89
C LEU A 274 -19.28 -22.26 -19.08
N ARG A 275 -19.40 -21.53 -17.97
CA ARG A 275 -19.78 -20.11 -17.94
C ARG A 275 -18.70 -19.16 -18.50
N ASN A 276 -17.57 -19.68 -18.99
CA ASN A 276 -16.45 -18.90 -19.48
C ASN A 276 -16.82 -18.10 -20.74
N HIS A 277 -17.68 -18.66 -21.62
CA HIS A 277 -18.14 -18.01 -22.85
C HIS A 277 -19.26 -16.97 -22.68
N ARG A 278 -19.86 -16.82 -21.49
CA ARG A 278 -20.92 -15.83 -21.26
C ARG A 278 -20.32 -14.48 -20.87
N ASN A 279 -20.73 -13.38 -21.48
CA ASN A 279 -20.29 -12.06 -21.01
C ASN A 279 -20.73 -11.82 -19.56
N HIS A 280 -19.81 -11.30 -18.75
CA HIS A 280 -20.13 -10.93 -17.39
C HIS A 280 -20.93 -9.63 -17.35
N ARG A 281 -21.77 -9.48 -16.31
CA ARG A 281 -22.52 -8.25 -16.02
C ARG A 281 -22.21 -7.80 -14.60
N VAL A 282 -20.94 -7.47 -14.28
CA VAL A 282 -20.66 -6.72 -13.04
C VAL A 282 -21.16 -5.33 -13.38
N ASP A 283 -22.09 -4.82 -12.61
CA ASP A 283 -22.37 -3.39 -12.59
C ASP A 283 -21.20 -2.67 -11.92
N LEU A 284 -20.15 -2.35 -12.69
CA LEU A 284 -18.94 -1.71 -12.17
C LEU A 284 -19.21 -0.30 -11.62
N ASP A 285 -20.26 0.36 -12.07
CA ASP A 285 -20.64 1.69 -11.60
C ASP A 285 -21.09 1.67 -10.14
N SER A 286 -21.69 0.56 -9.70
CA SER A 286 -22.04 0.35 -8.29
C SER A 286 -20.84 0.14 -7.36
N TYR A 287 -19.66 -0.17 -7.90
CA TYR A 287 -18.46 -0.47 -7.12
C TYR A 287 -17.35 0.56 -7.24
N VAL A 288 -17.20 1.17 -8.41
CA VAL A 288 -16.07 2.04 -8.73
C VAL A 288 -16.57 3.45 -9.01
N GLN A 289 -16.07 4.38 -8.20
CA GLN A 289 -16.33 5.80 -8.31
C GLN A 289 -15.00 6.53 -8.48
N VAL A 290 -14.99 7.63 -9.22
CA VAL A 290 -13.83 8.53 -9.22
C VAL A 290 -13.80 9.20 -7.85
N GLU A 291 -12.68 9.10 -7.17
CA GLU A 291 -12.47 9.78 -5.89
C GLU A 291 -12.32 11.27 -6.18
N PRO A 292 -13.22 12.13 -5.67
CA PRO A 292 -13.04 13.56 -5.80
C PRO A 292 -11.76 13.94 -5.04
N ARG A 293 -10.91 14.73 -5.69
CA ARG A 293 -9.76 15.32 -5.02
C ARG A 293 -10.29 16.37 -4.05
N LEU A 294 -9.86 16.29 -2.80
CA LEU A 294 -10.22 17.30 -1.80
C LEU A 294 -9.63 18.64 -2.27
N GLU A 295 -10.46 19.67 -2.34
CA GLU A 295 -9.99 21.03 -2.57
C GLU A 295 -9.12 21.47 -1.38
N LYS A 296 -8.11 22.33 -1.64
CA LYS A 296 -7.28 22.93 -0.58
C LYS A 296 -8.19 23.51 0.52
N GLY A 297 -7.93 23.11 1.77
CA GLY A 297 -8.62 23.65 2.95
C GLY A 297 -9.78 22.83 3.51
N GLN A 298 -10.25 21.79 2.81
CA GLN A 298 -11.34 20.96 3.33
C GLN A 298 -10.79 19.72 4.06
N TYR A 299 -10.90 19.73 5.40
CA TYR A 299 -10.65 18.61 6.34
C TYR A 299 -9.20 18.25 6.66
N GLU A 300 -8.33 19.22 6.88
CA GLU A 300 -6.96 18.94 7.33
C GLU A 300 -6.80 19.30 8.82
N GLU A 301 -6.64 18.29 9.69
CA GLU A 301 -6.21 18.51 11.08
C GLU A 301 -4.75 19.00 11.14
N ILE A 302 -4.01 18.83 10.04
CA ILE A 302 -2.73 19.50 9.82
C ILE A 302 -2.91 21.03 9.68
N GLY A 303 -4.13 21.55 9.44
CA GLY A 303 -4.43 22.98 9.43
C GLY A 303 -3.98 23.71 8.17
N GLU A 304 -4.68 24.81 7.83
CA GLU A 304 -4.26 25.73 6.77
C GLU A 304 -3.06 26.57 7.22
N ILE A 305 -2.19 26.96 6.28
CA ILE A 305 -1.06 27.87 6.54
C ILE A 305 -1.61 29.20 7.08
N PRO A 306 -1.33 29.60 8.34
CA PRO A 306 -1.69 30.93 8.80
C PRO A 306 -0.92 31.97 8.00
N SER A 307 -1.61 32.99 7.48
CA SER A 307 -1.01 34.11 6.74
C SER A 307 0.00 34.92 7.58
N GLU A 308 -0.01 34.72 8.90
CA GLU A 308 0.84 35.40 9.89
C GLU A 308 2.26 34.81 10.00
N LEU A 309 2.47 33.54 9.60
CA LEU A 309 3.80 32.90 9.55
C LEU A 309 4.74 33.55 8.53
N THR A 310 4.22 34.42 7.66
CA THR A 310 5.00 35.10 6.63
C THR A 310 5.73 36.35 7.12
N GLU A 311 5.32 36.99 8.23
CA GLU A 311 5.82 38.34 8.54
C GLU A 311 6.33 38.58 9.96
N THR A 312 5.97 37.79 10.97
CA THR A 312 6.51 38.03 12.31
C THR A 312 6.81 36.73 13.05
N GLY A 313 8.10 36.48 13.32
CA GLY A 313 8.57 35.47 14.27
C GLY A 313 8.19 35.76 15.74
N LYS A 314 6.95 36.18 15.96
CA LYS A 314 6.24 36.10 17.25
C LYS A 314 5.25 34.96 17.10
N VAL A 315 5.70 33.77 17.46
CA VAL A 315 4.80 32.63 17.61
C VAL A 315 4.39 32.64 19.07
N ASP A 316 3.19 33.13 19.37
CA ASP A 316 2.66 33.04 20.73
C ASP A 316 2.59 31.55 21.11
N SER A 317 3.39 31.19 22.12
CA SER A 317 3.50 29.85 22.70
C SER A 317 2.30 29.51 23.60
N GLU A 318 1.43 30.47 23.84
CA GLU A 318 0.14 30.30 24.51
C GLU A 318 -0.90 29.73 23.54
N GLN A 319 -0.77 28.44 23.22
CA GLN A 319 -1.97 27.70 22.78
C GLN A 319 -2.99 27.77 23.92
N ASN A 320 -4.17 28.31 23.64
CA ASN A 320 -5.25 28.43 24.62
C ASN A 320 -5.76 27.00 24.94
N MET A 321 -5.30 26.45 26.06
CA MET A 321 -5.60 25.07 26.53
C MET A 321 -7.04 24.93 27.07
N ASP A 322 -7.91 25.91 26.81
CA ASP A 322 -9.33 25.94 27.16
C ASP A 322 -10.22 25.19 26.14
N THR A 323 -9.63 24.55 25.13
CA THR A 323 -10.34 23.74 24.13
C THR A 323 -10.02 22.25 24.31
N ASP A 324 -11.00 21.37 24.12
CA ASP A 324 -10.83 19.89 24.22
C ASP A 324 -9.76 19.30 23.27
N SER A 325 -9.22 20.10 22.35
CA SER A 325 -8.24 19.72 21.32
C SER A 325 -6.91 19.20 21.90
N TRP A 326 -6.44 19.73 23.04
CA TRP A 326 -5.15 19.31 23.62
C TRP A 326 -5.21 17.92 24.29
N VAL A 327 -6.41 17.47 24.68
CA VAL A 327 -6.63 16.22 25.42
C VAL A 327 -6.07 15.03 24.65
N ARG A 328 -6.33 14.96 23.34
CA ARG A 328 -5.78 13.94 22.44
C ARG A 328 -4.26 13.86 22.52
N TRP A 329 -3.59 14.99 22.43
CA TRP A 329 -2.12 15.05 22.43
C TRP A 329 -1.54 14.72 23.79
N GLY A 330 -2.24 15.09 24.87
CA GLY A 330 -1.93 14.64 26.22
C GLY A 330 -2.10 13.12 26.41
N TRP A 331 -3.06 12.48 25.74
CA TRP A 331 -3.19 11.02 25.73
C TRP A 331 -2.02 10.39 24.98
N ILE A 332 -1.73 10.87 23.78
CA ILE A 332 -0.67 10.32 22.94
C ILE A 332 0.71 10.47 23.61
N SER A 333 0.96 11.53 24.37
CA SER A 333 2.27 11.76 25.01
C SER A 333 2.58 10.73 26.11
N ILE A 334 1.56 10.14 26.75
CA ILE A 334 1.72 9.06 27.75
C ILE A 334 2.40 7.82 27.16
N ILE A 335 2.33 7.60 25.84
CA ILE A 335 3.01 6.48 25.15
C ILE A 335 4.48 6.39 25.56
N LEU A 336 5.17 7.53 25.70
CA LEU A 336 6.58 7.56 26.08
C LEU A 336 6.83 7.05 27.50
N GLN A 337 5.92 7.33 28.42
CA GLN A 337 6.02 6.94 29.82
C GLN A 337 5.76 5.43 29.98
N ARG A 338 4.87 4.89 29.15
CA ARG A 338 4.54 3.45 29.09
C ARG A 338 5.43 2.65 28.14
N ALA A 339 6.38 3.29 27.45
CA ALA A 339 7.22 2.62 26.46
C ALA A 339 8.10 1.51 27.07
N HIS A 340 8.41 1.58 28.36
CA HIS A 340 9.33 0.67 29.05
C HIS A 340 8.64 -0.51 29.74
N THR A 341 7.32 -0.49 29.91
CA THR A 341 6.61 -1.48 30.74
C THR A 341 6.32 -2.81 30.02
N VAL A 342 6.33 -2.84 28.68
CA VAL A 342 5.78 -4.00 27.93
C VAL A 342 6.72 -4.59 26.86
N MET A 343 7.87 -3.97 26.56
CA MET A 343 8.78 -4.54 25.55
C MET A 343 10.00 -5.26 26.14
N GLU A 344 10.21 -6.50 25.71
CA GLU A 344 11.47 -7.24 25.82
C GLU A 344 12.60 -6.48 25.09
N LYS A 345 13.66 -6.12 25.82
CA LYS A 345 14.94 -5.52 25.38
C LYS A 345 14.79 -4.51 24.23
N SER A 346 14.64 -3.23 24.57
CA SER A 346 14.67 -2.17 23.57
C SER A 346 16.03 -2.13 22.87
N LEU A 347 16.05 -2.36 21.55
CA LEU A 347 17.09 -1.71 20.75
C LEU A 347 16.93 -0.20 20.98
N THR A 348 17.94 0.42 21.59
CA THR A 348 18.04 1.87 21.62
C THR A 348 18.23 2.32 20.18
N ILE A 349 17.29 3.11 19.65
CA ILE A 349 17.44 3.70 18.33
C ILE A 349 18.62 4.65 18.40
N GLU A 350 19.65 4.43 17.60
CA GLU A 350 20.78 5.35 17.54
C GLU A 350 20.39 6.54 16.66
N PHE A 351 20.53 7.74 17.20
CA PHE A 351 20.30 9.00 16.49
C PHE A 351 21.41 10.03 16.74
N THR A 352 22.58 9.56 17.21
CA THR A 352 23.75 10.39 17.51
C THR A 352 24.18 11.19 16.30
N GLN A 353 24.28 10.53 15.13
CA GLN A 353 24.67 11.21 13.89
C GLN A 353 23.68 12.32 13.51
N THR A 354 22.38 12.06 13.67
CA THR A 354 21.33 13.07 13.44
C THR A 354 21.50 14.27 14.36
N MET A 355 21.87 14.07 15.63
CA MET A 355 22.15 15.18 16.56
C MET A 355 23.43 15.95 16.22
N LEU A 356 24.50 15.27 15.81
CA LEU A 356 25.72 15.92 15.33
C LEU A 356 25.44 16.80 14.10
N ASP A 357 24.58 16.31 13.20
CA ASP A 357 24.14 17.04 12.03
C ASP A 357 23.30 18.29 12.36
N VAL A 358 22.44 18.20 13.39
CA VAL A 358 21.69 19.35 13.91
C VAL A 358 22.64 20.36 14.57
N GLU A 359 23.64 19.89 15.31
CA GLU A 359 24.65 20.74 15.93
C GLU A 359 25.49 21.48 14.88
N ALA A 360 25.96 20.77 13.85
CA ALA A 360 26.66 21.37 12.71
C ALA A 360 25.81 22.44 12.01
N PHE A 361 24.52 22.16 11.78
CA PHE A 361 23.58 23.13 11.23
C PHE A 361 23.43 24.37 12.12
N ARG A 362 23.25 24.19 13.43
CA ARG A 362 23.18 25.29 14.41
C ARG A 362 24.43 26.17 14.33
N MET A 363 25.62 25.56 14.27
CA MET A 363 26.89 26.29 14.16
C MET A 363 27.01 27.09 12.87
N GLN A 364 26.51 26.57 11.74
CA GLN A 364 26.49 27.30 10.46
C GLN A 364 25.53 28.51 10.49
N VAL A 365 24.35 28.36 11.10
CA VAL A 365 23.34 29.42 11.18
C VAL A 365 23.75 30.55 12.13
N LEU A 366 24.48 30.23 13.22
CA LEU A 366 25.07 31.22 14.13
C LEU A 366 25.97 32.24 13.40
N GLY A 367 26.65 31.84 12.32
CA GLY A 367 27.46 32.75 11.51
C GLY A 367 26.64 33.71 10.61
N GLN A 368 25.34 33.47 10.41
CA GLN A 368 24.49 34.21 9.47
C GLN A 368 23.38 35.04 10.15
N ASN A 369 23.21 34.93 11.48
CA ASN A 369 22.28 35.70 12.33
C ASN A 369 20.80 35.74 11.90
N LYS A 370 20.34 34.87 10.97
CA LYS A 370 18.95 34.87 10.49
C LYS A 370 18.48 33.46 10.19
N HIS A 371 17.66 32.90 11.08
CA HIS A 371 16.77 31.79 10.73
C HIS A 371 15.37 32.34 10.46
N PHE A 372 14.75 31.94 9.37
CA PHE A 372 13.49 32.50 8.87
C PHE A 372 12.28 32.29 9.80
N ALA A 373 12.30 31.24 10.64
CA ALA A 373 11.19 30.89 11.54
C ALA A 373 11.52 31.10 13.02
N PHE A 374 12.69 31.63 13.37
CA PHE A 374 13.13 31.63 14.76
C PHE A 374 13.99 32.84 15.12
N LYS A 375 13.73 33.46 16.29
CA LYS A 375 14.45 34.65 16.75
C LYS A 375 15.89 34.36 17.16
N GLU A 376 16.19 33.24 17.85
CA GLU A 376 17.58 32.89 18.20
C GLU A 376 17.80 31.37 18.35
N ILE A 377 18.20 30.65 17.27
CA ILE A 377 18.66 29.24 17.36
C ILE A 377 19.91 29.12 18.27
N ALA A 378 20.49 30.27 18.62
CA ALA A 378 21.58 30.46 19.55
C ALA A 378 21.24 30.11 21.00
N GLU A 379 19.97 30.06 21.40
CA GLU A 379 19.57 29.89 22.81
C GLU A 379 20.17 28.64 23.50
N ASN A 380 20.57 28.85 24.76
CA ASN A 380 21.00 27.77 25.65
C ASN A 380 19.84 26.81 25.89
N GLY A 381 19.91 25.62 25.29
CA GLY A 381 18.92 24.55 25.48
C GLY A 381 18.29 24.00 24.20
N PHE A 382 18.49 24.64 23.03
CA PHE A 382 17.96 24.15 21.75
C PHE A 382 18.33 22.67 21.51
N LEU A 383 19.60 22.30 21.58
CA LEU A 383 20.05 20.91 21.34
C LEU A 383 19.39 19.92 22.31
N LYS A 384 19.20 20.30 23.59
CA LYS A 384 18.53 19.46 24.58
C LYS A 384 17.06 19.26 24.23
N ARG A 385 16.34 20.32 23.85
CA ARG A 385 14.93 20.27 23.46
C ARG A 385 14.73 19.52 22.15
N THR A 386 15.63 19.71 21.18
CA THR A 386 15.65 18.94 19.92
C THR A 386 15.90 17.45 20.16
N HIS A 387 16.80 17.10 21.08
CA HIS A 387 17.02 15.71 21.49
C HIS A 387 15.75 15.09 22.09
N ILE A 388 15.02 15.82 22.94
CA ILE A 388 13.74 15.36 23.51
C ILE A 388 12.70 15.17 22.40
N PHE A 389 12.55 16.14 21.50
CA PHE A 389 11.63 16.07 20.36
C PHE A 389 11.92 14.83 19.49
N LEU A 390 13.19 14.60 19.14
CA LEU A 390 13.58 13.46 18.31
C LEU A 390 13.30 12.12 19.02
N LYS A 391 13.50 12.05 20.34
CA LYS A 391 13.10 10.88 21.14
C LYS A 391 11.59 10.61 21.06
N ILE A 392 10.76 11.65 21.16
CA ILE A 392 9.29 11.55 21.01
C ILE A 392 8.94 11.04 19.62
N LEU A 393 9.47 11.68 18.58
CA LEU A 393 9.22 11.33 17.18
C LEU A 393 9.53 9.86 16.90
N LEU A 394 10.71 9.38 17.30
CA LEU A 394 11.16 8.03 17.01
C LEU A 394 10.42 6.97 17.84
N GLU A 395 10.02 7.28 19.08
CA GLU A 395 9.19 6.36 19.89
C GLU A 395 7.77 6.25 19.34
N LEU A 396 7.15 7.35 18.92
CA LEU A 396 5.86 7.30 18.23
C LEU A 396 5.95 6.46 16.96
N ASN A 397 6.96 6.72 16.12
CA ASN A 397 7.16 5.97 14.89
C ASN A 397 7.37 4.48 15.15
N LYS A 398 8.15 4.14 16.18
CA LYS A 398 8.38 2.76 16.61
C LYS A 398 7.09 2.03 16.97
N ARG A 399 6.21 2.68 17.74
CA ARG A 399 4.92 2.07 18.13
C ARG A 399 3.94 1.95 16.98
N LEU A 400 4.01 2.87 16.01
CA LEU A 400 3.30 2.73 14.76
C LEU A 400 3.81 1.52 13.97
N ILE A 401 5.13 1.39 13.78
CA ILE A 401 5.75 0.26 13.08
C ILE A 401 5.44 -1.09 13.76
N GLU A 402 5.48 -1.14 15.10
CA GLU A 402 5.06 -2.30 15.91
C GLU A 402 3.61 -2.69 15.62
N THR A 403 2.73 -1.70 15.55
CA THR A 403 1.32 -1.91 15.22
C THR A 403 1.12 -2.43 13.80
N LEU A 404 2.05 -2.10 12.88
CA LEU A 404 2.09 -2.60 11.51
C LEU A 404 2.73 -4.00 11.39
N GLY A 405 3.12 -4.62 12.51
CA GLY A 405 3.56 -6.02 12.56
C GLY A 405 5.07 -6.24 12.47
N HIS A 406 5.87 -5.19 12.72
CA HIS A 406 7.32 -5.26 12.67
C HIS A 406 7.94 -5.05 14.04
N ARG A 407 9.00 -5.80 14.35
CA ARG A 407 9.69 -5.68 15.64
C ARG A 407 10.91 -4.77 15.50
N PRO A 408 11.37 -4.14 16.61
CA PRO A 408 12.60 -3.34 16.62
C PRO A 408 13.89 -4.08 16.22
N ILE A 409 13.83 -5.41 16.11
CA ILE A 409 14.93 -6.27 15.64
C ILE A 409 14.97 -6.45 14.12
N ASP A 410 13.92 -6.04 13.40
CA ASP A 410 13.82 -6.24 11.95
C ASP A 410 14.71 -5.20 11.23
N SER A 411 15.44 -5.59 10.18
CA SER A 411 16.26 -4.63 9.41
C SER A 411 15.40 -3.50 8.82
N LEU A 412 14.19 -3.85 8.35
CA LEU A 412 13.19 -2.91 7.85
C LEU A 412 12.79 -1.86 8.89
N TYR A 413 12.76 -2.22 10.18
CA TYR A 413 12.45 -1.26 11.23
C TYR A 413 13.53 -0.18 11.30
N LEU A 414 14.81 -0.56 11.28
CA LEU A 414 15.93 0.39 11.32
C LEU A 414 15.96 1.27 10.08
N GLU A 415 15.73 0.71 8.90
CA GLU A 415 15.64 1.46 7.64
C GLU A 415 14.56 2.54 7.69
N GLU A 416 13.36 2.21 8.20
CA GLU A 416 12.25 3.16 8.27
C GLU A 416 12.49 4.23 9.35
N GLN A 417 13.10 3.88 10.48
CA GLN A 417 13.53 4.89 11.47
C GLN A 417 14.56 5.85 10.89
N ASN A 418 15.54 5.35 10.15
CA ASN A 418 16.56 6.19 9.49
C ASN A 418 15.94 7.14 8.46
N LYS A 419 14.91 6.72 7.73
CA LYS A 419 14.18 7.60 6.80
C LYS A 419 13.44 8.73 7.53
N ILE A 420 12.84 8.45 8.69
CA ILE A 420 12.21 9.49 9.53
C ILE A 420 13.25 10.49 10.04
N GLN A 421 14.41 10.02 10.50
CA GLN A 421 15.51 10.89 10.93
C GLN A 421 16.02 11.77 9.77
N ALA A 422 16.20 11.20 8.58
CA ALA A 422 16.61 11.95 7.39
C ALA A 422 15.56 13.00 6.99
N TYR A 423 14.27 12.66 7.07
CA TYR A 423 13.18 13.60 6.79
C TYR A 423 13.13 14.74 7.82
N PHE A 424 13.32 14.43 9.10
CA PHE A 424 13.46 15.43 10.16
C PHE A 424 14.61 16.41 9.88
N LEU A 425 15.80 15.89 9.54
CA LEU A 425 16.96 16.70 9.19
C LEU A 425 16.69 17.58 7.97
N HIS A 426 16.04 17.02 6.95
CA HIS A 426 15.65 17.79 5.77
C HIS A 426 14.72 18.95 6.13
N LEU A 427 13.72 18.71 6.99
CA LEU A 427 12.82 19.77 7.47
C LEU A 427 13.56 20.81 8.29
N ILE A 428 14.53 20.46 9.14
CA ILE A 428 15.27 21.45 9.93
C ILE A 428 16.24 22.28 9.07
N LYS A 429 16.98 21.62 8.17
CA LYS A 429 18.07 22.26 7.41
C LYS A 429 17.56 23.10 6.24
N SER A 430 16.39 22.78 5.69
CA SER A 430 15.89 23.43 4.46
C SER A 430 15.27 24.80 4.75
N SER A 431 15.55 25.78 3.89
CA SER A 431 14.83 27.06 3.94
C SER A 431 13.37 26.88 3.47
N PRO A 432 12.40 27.73 3.88
CA PRO A 432 11.02 27.64 3.44
C PRO A 432 10.87 27.80 1.94
N LYS A 433 11.75 28.60 1.33
CA LYS A 433 11.78 28.82 -0.11
C LYS A 433 12.21 27.55 -0.86
N VAL A 434 13.15 26.78 -0.29
CA VAL A 434 13.58 25.47 -0.83
C VAL A 434 12.53 24.41 -0.59
N LEU A 435 11.92 24.34 0.60
CA LEU A 435 10.77 23.48 0.89
C LEU A 435 9.57 23.78 -0.02
N SER A 436 9.44 25.03 -0.49
CA SER A 436 8.42 25.43 -1.46
C SER A 436 8.85 25.27 -2.93
N GLY A 437 10.15 25.19 -3.20
CA GLY A 437 10.76 25.24 -4.54
C GLY A 437 11.16 23.88 -5.10
N ASP A 438 11.68 22.97 -4.28
CA ASP A 438 12.10 21.62 -4.68
C ASP A 438 10.91 20.68 -4.97
N LEU A 439 9.69 21.12 -4.68
CA LEU A 439 8.44 20.37 -4.87
C LEU A 439 7.58 20.87 -6.03
N LYS A 440 8.08 21.79 -6.89
CA LYS A 440 7.36 22.27 -8.08
C LYS A 440 7.00 21.17 -9.10
N ASN A 441 7.47 19.94 -8.92
CA ASN A 441 7.13 18.81 -9.78
C ASN A 441 5.95 17.96 -9.28
N ASN A 442 5.39 18.24 -8.09
CA ASN A 442 4.24 17.52 -7.52
C ASN A 442 3.28 18.51 -6.83
N GLU A 443 2.44 19.22 -7.60
CA GLU A 443 1.55 20.30 -7.10
C GLU A 443 0.38 19.82 -6.21
N GLU A 444 0.27 18.52 -5.89
CA GLU A 444 -0.66 17.98 -4.89
C GLU A 444 -0.04 17.81 -3.50
N ILE A 445 1.29 17.87 -3.40
CA ILE A 445 1.94 18.07 -2.11
C ILE A 445 1.78 19.57 -1.85
N ASP A 446 0.87 19.94 -0.95
CA ASP A 446 0.80 21.33 -0.53
C ASP A 446 2.18 21.72 0.00
N SER A 447 2.91 22.52 -0.79
CA SER A 447 4.23 23.04 -0.43
C SER A 447 4.19 23.85 0.87
N GLY A 448 2.99 24.26 1.26
CA GLY A 448 2.64 24.78 2.57
C GLY A 448 2.78 23.79 3.73
N LYS A 449 2.40 22.52 3.56
CA LYS A 449 2.41 21.51 4.63
C LYS A 449 3.79 21.25 5.22
N PRO A 450 4.85 20.91 4.45
CA PRO A 450 6.20 20.79 5.00
C PRO A 450 6.67 22.03 5.75
N ARG A 451 6.36 23.22 5.21
CA ARG A 451 6.68 24.51 5.83
C ARG A 451 5.91 24.73 7.13
N PHE A 452 4.63 24.37 7.16
CA PHE A 452 3.79 24.46 8.34
C PHE A 452 4.27 23.50 9.44
N ILE A 453 4.53 22.25 9.08
CA ILE A 453 5.13 21.25 9.98
C ILE A 453 6.48 21.72 10.51
N GLN A 454 7.34 22.29 9.66
CA GLN A 454 8.60 22.89 10.07
C GLN A 454 8.37 23.99 11.12
N GLY A 455 7.41 24.90 10.90
CA GLY A 455 7.03 25.93 11.87
C GLY A 455 6.56 25.34 13.20
N LEU A 456 5.73 24.29 13.17
CA LEU A 456 5.29 23.58 14.38
C LEU A 456 6.45 22.93 15.13
N ILE A 457 7.41 22.34 14.44
CA ILE A 457 8.61 21.73 15.04
C ILE A 457 9.41 22.80 15.79
N PHE A 458 9.68 23.94 15.16
CA PHE A 458 10.40 25.02 15.84
C PHE A 458 9.62 25.60 17.02
N LYS A 459 8.30 25.77 16.91
CA LYS A 459 7.43 26.15 18.04
C LYS A 459 7.52 25.15 19.20
N ALA A 460 7.50 23.87 18.89
CA ALA A 460 7.58 22.80 19.88
C ALA A 460 8.94 22.75 20.58
N ILE A 461 10.02 22.95 19.83
CA ILE A 461 11.38 23.01 20.36
C ILE A 461 11.58 24.26 21.21
N ASP A 462 10.91 25.37 20.90
CA ASP A 462 11.01 26.61 21.68
C ASP A 462 10.28 26.56 23.02
N CYS A 463 9.19 25.79 23.09
CA CYS A 463 8.40 25.67 24.31
C CYS A 463 9.29 25.20 25.47
N SER A 464 9.50 26.08 26.44
CA SER A 464 10.30 25.83 27.65
C SER A 464 9.44 25.54 28.89
N ASN A 465 8.11 25.55 28.74
CA ASN A 465 7.16 25.40 29.85
C ASN A 465 7.02 23.92 30.28
N ILE A 466 7.88 23.53 31.23
CA ILE A 466 7.91 22.19 31.83
C ILE A 466 7.10 22.15 33.14
N GLU A 467 6.87 23.30 33.78
CA GLU A 467 6.28 23.40 35.12
C GLU A 467 4.76 23.18 35.12
N ARG A 468 4.07 23.53 34.03
CA ARG A 468 2.62 23.35 33.92
C ARG A 468 2.27 21.92 33.54
N LEU A 469 1.82 21.16 34.53
CA LEU A 469 1.42 19.76 34.43
C LEU A 469 -0.10 19.62 34.28
N TYR A 470 -0.51 18.79 33.33
CA TYR A 470 -1.91 18.50 33.01
C TYR A 470 -2.23 17.02 33.28
N LEU A 471 -3.47 16.77 33.71
CA LEU A 471 -4.06 15.43 33.75
C LEU A 471 -4.87 15.23 32.46
N PRO A 472 -4.42 14.37 31.54
CA PRO A 472 -5.09 14.20 30.24
C PRO A 472 -6.49 13.58 30.36
N TYR A 473 -6.78 12.86 31.44
CA TYR A 473 -8.10 12.37 31.80
C TYR A 473 -8.17 12.14 33.32
N PRO A 474 -9.38 12.11 33.92
CA PRO A 474 -9.54 12.03 35.38
C PRO A 474 -8.85 10.83 36.02
N GLU A 475 -8.80 9.70 35.32
CA GLU A 475 -8.18 8.45 35.78
C GLU A 475 -6.73 8.27 35.32
N ALA A 476 -6.10 9.28 34.72
CA ALA A 476 -4.73 9.17 34.23
C ALA A 476 -3.75 8.97 35.39
N ASP A 477 -2.91 7.95 35.27
CA ASP A 477 -1.87 7.61 36.24
C ASP A 477 -0.65 8.54 36.16
N ALA A 478 -0.57 9.35 35.11
CA ALA A 478 0.53 10.26 34.90
C ALA A 478 0.12 11.65 34.43
N LYS A 479 0.91 12.64 34.86
CA LYS A 479 0.80 14.03 34.43
C LYS A 479 1.72 14.28 33.24
N VAL A 480 1.30 15.18 32.36
CA VAL A 480 2.06 15.56 31.16
C VAL A 480 2.28 17.07 31.15
N SER A 481 3.48 17.50 30.81
CA SER A 481 3.82 18.92 30.70
C SER A 481 3.27 19.54 29.41
N GLN A 482 3.10 20.86 29.41
CA GLN A 482 2.73 21.60 28.18
C GLN A 482 3.74 21.34 27.04
N GLN A 483 5.03 21.31 27.37
CA GLN A 483 6.09 21.01 26.41
C GLN A 483 5.88 19.63 25.76
N GLU A 484 5.62 18.59 26.55
CA GLU A 484 5.40 17.23 26.03
C GLU A 484 4.18 17.15 25.10
N ILE A 485 3.09 17.86 25.43
CA ILE A 485 1.88 17.92 24.61
C ILE A 485 2.20 18.53 23.23
N ILE A 486 2.82 19.72 23.21
CA ILE A 486 3.12 20.44 21.96
C ILE A 486 4.15 19.67 21.10
N MET A 487 5.18 19.09 21.73
CA MET A 487 6.15 18.24 21.01
C MET A 487 5.49 16.98 20.43
N THR A 488 4.57 16.38 21.16
CA THR A 488 3.83 15.20 20.70
C THR A 488 2.94 15.52 19.51
N GLU A 489 2.19 16.64 19.56
CA GLU A 489 1.38 17.11 18.44
C GLU A 489 2.25 17.31 17.18
N ALA A 490 3.34 18.08 17.31
CA ALA A 490 4.23 18.37 16.18
C ALA A 490 4.89 17.10 15.63
N ALA A 491 5.31 16.17 16.48
CA ALA A 491 5.90 14.90 16.07
C ALA A 491 4.88 14.01 15.33
N ALA A 492 3.66 13.87 15.85
CA ALA A 492 2.62 13.08 15.21
C ALA A 492 2.22 13.65 13.85
N LYS A 493 2.06 14.98 13.75
CA LYS A 493 1.76 15.67 12.48
C LYS A 493 2.91 15.54 11.47
N MET A 494 4.16 15.54 11.92
CA MET A 494 5.31 15.27 11.06
C MET A 494 5.27 13.83 10.51
N LEU A 495 4.94 12.83 11.32
CA LEU A 495 4.79 11.44 10.85
C LEU A 495 3.64 11.31 9.85
N ALA A 496 2.50 11.96 10.11
CA ALA A 496 1.37 11.99 9.16
C ALA A 496 1.83 12.54 7.81
N CYS A 497 2.52 13.68 7.80
CA CYS A 497 3.06 14.32 6.60
C CYS A 497 4.03 13.40 5.85
N TYR A 498 4.99 12.78 6.57
CA TYR A 498 5.96 11.86 5.98
C TYR A 498 5.27 10.68 5.28
N TYR A 499 4.43 9.95 6.01
CA TYR A 499 3.80 8.74 5.48
C TYR A 499 2.81 9.04 4.35
N TYR A 500 2.11 10.18 4.44
CA TYR A 500 1.24 10.66 3.37
C TYR A 500 2.02 10.96 2.10
N GLN A 501 3.11 11.75 2.18
CA GLN A 501 3.89 12.18 1.02
C GLN A 501 4.63 11.04 0.33
N ASN A 502 5.13 10.07 1.09
CA ASN A 502 5.91 8.97 0.52
C ASN A 502 5.05 7.89 -0.15
N ASN A 503 3.79 7.72 0.27
CA ASN A 503 2.85 6.79 -0.37
C ASN A 503 1.40 7.13 -0.01
N TYR A 504 0.82 8.11 -0.71
CA TYR A 504 -0.55 8.58 -0.47
C TYR A 504 -1.57 7.43 -0.56
N LEU A 505 -1.47 6.57 -1.57
CA LEU A 505 -2.42 5.48 -1.78
C LEU A 505 -2.40 4.49 -0.62
N LYS A 506 -1.20 4.08 -0.16
CA LYS A 506 -1.07 3.19 1.00
C LYS A 506 -1.60 3.86 2.26
N TRP A 507 -1.26 5.13 2.48
CA TRP A 507 -1.75 5.91 3.62
C TRP A 507 -3.29 5.97 3.64
N LYS A 508 -3.91 6.33 2.51
CA LYS A 508 -5.37 6.44 2.36
C LYS A 508 -6.06 5.09 2.54
N ASN A 509 -5.47 4.01 2.02
CA ASN A 509 -6.00 2.67 2.18
C ASN A 509 -5.95 2.17 3.64
N LEU A 510 -4.92 2.54 4.38
CA LEU A 510 -4.70 2.09 5.74
C LEU A 510 -5.50 2.91 6.77
N PHE A 511 -5.43 4.24 6.64
CA PHE A 511 -5.98 5.18 7.62
C PHE A 511 -7.28 5.84 7.19
N HIS A 512 -7.58 5.97 5.89
CA HIS A 512 -8.65 6.82 5.32
C HIS A 512 -8.46 8.33 5.45
N ASP A 513 -8.14 8.82 6.63
CA ASP A 513 -8.05 10.24 6.95
C ASP A 513 -7.09 10.48 8.13
N GLU A 514 -6.79 11.77 8.36
CA GLU A 514 -5.80 12.20 9.35
C GLU A 514 -6.30 11.90 10.77
N ASP A 515 -7.59 12.11 11.05
CA ASP A 515 -8.20 11.78 12.33
C ASP A 515 -8.02 10.30 12.67
N SER A 516 -8.26 9.40 11.71
CA SER A 516 -8.03 7.96 11.89
C SER A 516 -6.55 7.60 12.07
N PHE A 517 -5.64 8.36 11.46
CA PHE A 517 -4.20 8.23 11.72
C PHE A 517 -3.87 8.61 13.17
N PHE A 518 -4.35 9.75 13.68
CA PHE A 518 -4.08 10.15 15.06
C PHE A 518 -4.78 9.29 16.10
N ARG A 519 -6.03 8.87 15.85
CA ARG A 519 -6.73 7.86 16.67
C ARG A 519 -5.98 6.54 16.78
N SER A 520 -5.10 6.23 15.81
CA SER A 520 -4.26 5.03 15.91
C SER A 520 -3.30 5.13 17.09
N PHE A 521 -2.76 6.31 17.38
CA PHE A 521 -1.90 6.54 18.53
C PHE A 521 -2.68 6.51 19.84
N GLU A 522 -3.89 7.06 19.89
CA GLU A 522 -4.78 6.91 21.06
C GLU A 522 -5.03 5.42 21.38
N LYS A 523 -5.23 4.58 20.36
CA LYS A 523 -5.39 3.13 20.53
C LYS A 523 -4.10 2.41 20.90
N ILE A 524 -2.95 2.91 20.49
CA ILE A 524 -1.65 2.41 20.90
C ILE A 524 -1.48 2.65 22.40
N GLU A 525 -1.74 3.88 22.87
CA GLU A 525 -1.66 4.23 24.29
C GLU A 525 -2.52 3.30 25.15
N ARG A 526 -3.80 3.12 24.81
CA ARG A 526 -4.72 2.23 25.55
C ARG A 526 -4.30 0.77 25.52
N ARG A 527 -3.59 0.35 24.48
CA ARG A 527 -3.06 -1.01 24.37
C ARG A 527 -1.88 -1.20 25.32
N LEU A 528 -1.06 -0.17 25.49
CA LEU A 528 0.09 -0.16 26.40
C LEU A 528 -0.32 -0.04 27.87
N ASP A 529 -1.49 0.55 28.15
CA ASP A 529 -2.06 0.67 29.49
C ASP A 529 -2.27 -0.69 30.18
N LEU A 530 -2.79 -1.67 29.43
CA LEU A 530 -3.23 -2.96 29.97
C LEU A 530 -2.45 -4.11 29.34
N ILE A 531 -1.62 -4.82 30.14
CA ILE A 531 -0.86 -6.00 29.71
C ILE A 531 -1.74 -7.02 28.94
N PRO A 532 -2.96 -7.39 29.41
CA PRO A 532 -3.80 -8.34 28.67
C PRO A 532 -4.25 -7.82 27.28
N SER A 533 -4.35 -6.50 27.11
CA SER A 533 -4.68 -5.88 25.83
C SER A 533 -3.50 -5.99 24.85
N TYR A 534 -2.29 -5.73 25.34
CA TYR A 534 -1.06 -5.89 24.59
C TYR A 534 -0.82 -7.35 24.17
N GLU A 535 -0.93 -8.31 25.10
CA GLU A 535 -0.79 -9.74 24.81
C GLU A 535 -1.82 -10.21 23.78
N ARG A 536 -3.06 -9.74 23.88
CA ARG A 536 -4.12 -10.04 22.90
C ARG A 536 -3.77 -9.50 21.53
N PHE A 537 -3.24 -8.28 21.43
CA PHE A 537 -2.77 -7.74 20.16
C PHE A 537 -1.66 -8.61 19.57
N TYR A 538 -0.66 -9.00 20.37
CA TYR A 538 0.45 -9.83 19.94
C TYR A 538 0.04 -11.24 19.51
N ARG A 539 -0.97 -11.82 20.17
CA ARG A 539 -1.51 -13.13 19.81
C ARG A 539 -2.38 -13.08 18.55
N ASP A 540 -3.27 -12.10 18.46
CA ASP A 540 -4.38 -12.15 17.50
C ASP A 540 -4.14 -11.26 16.27
N SER A 541 -3.59 -10.05 16.45
CA SER A 541 -3.53 -9.02 15.40
C SER A 541 -2.13 -8.86 14.80
N PHE A 542 -1.09 -8.88 15.64
CA PHE A 542 0.31 -8.73 15.23
C PHE A 542 0.72 -9.74 14.14
N PRO A 543 0.44 -11.06 14.25
CA PRO A 543 0.86 -12.02 13.22
C PRO A 543 0.15 -11.81 11.88
N ILE A 544 -1.05 -11.24 11.90
CA ILE A 544 -1.82 -10.91 10.68
C ILE A 544 -1.20 -9.69 10.00
N MET A 545 -0.86 -8.65 10.78
CA MET A 545 -0.19 -7.45 10.28
C MET A 545 1.22 -7.75 9.76
N GLN A 546 1.98 -8.59 10.46
CA GLN A 546 3.32 -9.02 10.04
C GLN A 546 3.27 -9.72 8.67
N LYS A 547 2.28 -10.58 8.44
CA LYS A 547 2.06 -11.23 7.13
C LYS A 547 1.66 -10.27 6.02
N ALA A 548 1.10 -9.09 6.35
CA ALA A 548 0.72 -8.09 5.36
C ALA A 548 1.94 -7.37 4.75
N ARG A 549 3.11 -7.43 5.40
CA ARG A 549 4.39 -6.88 4.91
C ARG A 549 4.24 -5.44 4.38
N LEU A 550 3.70 -4.56 5.22
CA LEU A 550 3.39 -3.18 4.83
C LEU A 550 4.64 -2.33 4.57
N PHE A 551 5.80 -2.76 5.08
CA PHE A 551 7.09 -2.14 4.80
C PHE A 551 7.91 -2.92 3.76
N PRO A 552 8.73 -2.25 2.94
CA PRO A 552 9.01 -0.80 2.93
C PRO A 552 7.81 0.09 2.58
N TRP A 553 7.70 1.29 3.16
CA TRP A 553 6.48 2.10 3.01
C TRP A 553 6.21 2.53 1.56
N VAL A 554 7.28 2.79 0.82
CA VAL A 554 7.23 3.18 -0.59
C VAL A 554 6.73 2.07 -1.51
N ASN A 555 6.90 0.80 -1.13
CA ASN A 555 6.53 -0.32 -1.98
C ASN A 555 5.00 -0.50 -2.03
N PRO A 556 4.45 -1.11 -3.09
CA PRO A 556 3.08 -1.60 -3.02
C PRO A 556 2.93 -2.65 -1.92
N PHE A 557 1.68 -2.94 -1.58
CA PHE A 557 1.34 -4.00 -0.64
C PHE A 557 0.15 -4.77 -1.17
N ILE A 558 -0.01 -6.01 -0.72
CA ILE A 558 -1.15 -6.87 -1.04
C ILE A 558 -1.79 -7.24 0.30
N THR A 559 -3.10 -7.09 0.42
CA THR A 559 -3.87 -7.54 1.58
C THR A 559 -4.89 -8.60 1.25
N THR A 560 -5.09 -9.48 2.22
CA THR A 560 -6.23 -10.39 2.28
C THR A 560 -7.43 -9.71 2.92
N SER A 561 -8.63 -10.26 2.71
CA SER A 561 -9.85 -9.81 3.39
C SER A 561 -9.70 -9.83 4.93
N GLN A 562 -8.94 -10.79 5.47
CA GLN A 562 -8.65 -10.87 6.90
C GLN A 562 -7.74 -9.73 7.36
N GLN A 563 -6.65 -9.46 6.63
CA GLN A 563 -5.74 -8.35 6.91
C GLN A 563 -6.48 -7.02 6.84
N SER A 564 -7.24 -6.77 5.77
CA SER A 564 -8.05 -5.55 5.61
C SER A 564 -9.04 -5.34 6.76
N ARG A 565 -9.65 -6.42 7.29
CA ARG A 565 -10.52 -6.36 8.46
C ARG A 565 -9.76 -6.01 9.74
N VAL A 566 -8.60 -6.63 9.97
CA VAL A 566 -7.76 -6.35 11.15
C VAL A 566 -7.22 -4.93 11.12
N THR A 567 -6.74 -4.46 9.97
CA THR A 567 -6.40 -3.05 9.72
C THR A 567 -7.56 -2.13 10.06
N GLY A 568 -8.78 -2.45 9.62
CA GLY A 568 -9.98 -1.68 9.97
C GLY A 568 -10.23 -1.62 11.47
N LEU A 569 -10.02 -2.72 12.20
CA LEU A 569 -10.19 -2.74 13.65
C LEU A 569 -9.10 -1.96 14.39
N ILE A 570 -7.86 -2.02 13.92
CA ILE A 570 -6.72 -1.34 14.54
C ILE A 570 -6.83 0.16 14.30
N PHE A 571 -7.01 0.59 13.05
CA PHE A 571 -6.88 2.00 12.69
C PHE A 571 -8.23 2.72 12.65
N ARG A 572 -9.25 2.13 12.01
CA ARG A 572 -10.48 2.84 11.60
C ARG A 572 -11.69 2.69 12.53
N ALA A 573 -11.78 1.59 13.28
CA ALA A 573 -12.96 1.33 14.12
C ALA A 573 -13.01 2.28 15.32
N GLY A 574 -14.15 2.93 15.55
CA GLY A 574 -14.36 3.74 16.77
C GLY A 574 -14.26 2.89 18.04
N HIS A 575 -13.77 3.49 19.13
CA HIS A 575 -13.52 2.82 20.42
C HIS A 575 -14.73 2.05 20.99
N TYR A 576 -15.96 2.37 20.56
CA TYR A 576 -17.21 1.79 21.07
C TYR A 576 -17.84 0.70 20.19
N ALA A 577 -17.30 0.40 19.01
CA ALA A 577 -17.96 -0.49 18.04
C ALA A 577 -17.97 -1.99 18.43
N ARG A 578 -17.23 -2.42 19.47
CA ARG A 578 -17.23 -3.83 19.93
C ARG A 578 -18.26 -4.16 21.02
N GLY A 579 -19.10 -3.20 21.42
CA GLY A 579 -20.10 -3.42 22.48
C GLY A 579 -21.41 -4.10 22.06
N ALA A 580 -21.79 -4.08 20.78
CA ALA A 580 -23.18 -4.43 20.39
C ALA A 580 -23.37 -5.84 19.77
N ALA A 581 -22.32 -6.65 19.59
CA ALA A 581 -22.41 -7.90 18.85
C ALA A 581 -22.40 -9.18 19.70
N LYS A 582 -22.68 -9.11 21.01
CA LYS A 582 -22.74 -10.31 21.88
C LYS A 582 -24.04 -10.55 22.65
N ASN A 583 -25.07 -9.70 22.53
CA ASN A 583 -26.35 -9.90 23.23
C ASN A 583 -27.57 -9.99 22.29
N VAL A 584 -27.45 -10.71 21.18
CA VAL A 584 -28.63 -11.21 20.44
C VAL A 584 -28.51 -12.72 20.28
N SER A 585 -28.56 -13.44 21.40
CA SER A 585 -29.13 -14.79 21.41
C SER A 585 -29.60 -15.11 22.83
N LYS A 586 -30.82 -15.63 22.93
CA LYS A 586 -31.49 -16.22 24.11
C LYS A 586 -32.37 -15.31 24.99
N THR A 587 -33.33 -14.61 24.40
CA THR A 587 -34.57 -14.24 25.14
C THR A 587 -35.80 -14.03 24.26
N THR A 588 -36.12 -14.97 23.36
CA THR A 588 -37.47 -15.08 22.76
C THR A 588 -37.77 -16.52 22.37
N ALA A 589 -37.72 -17.43 23.37
CA ALA A 589 -38.28 -18.78 23.23
C ALA A 589 -38.60 -19.35 24.62
N ARG A 590 -39.49 -18.69 25.37
CA ARG A 590 -40.21 -19.28 26.51
C ARG A 590 -41.27 -18.29 26.99
N GLY A 591 -42.53 -18.55 26.64
CA GLY A 591 -43.64 -17.67 27.00
C GLY A 591 -45.00 -18.19 26.54
N LYS A 592 -45.40 -19.35 27.08
CA LYS A 592 -46.78 -19.80 27.34
C LYS A 592 -47.79 -19.90 26.17
N LYS A 593 -47.99 -21.14 25.71
CA LYS A 593 -49.33 -21.69 25.47
C LYS A 593 -50.15 -21.59 26.77
N VAL A 594 -51.30 -20.92 26.71
CA VAL A 594 -52.40 -21.12 27.66
C VAL A 594 -53.63 -21.48 26.82
N ARG A 595 -54.04 -22.74 26.87
CA ARG A 595 -55.45 -23.17 26.80
C ARG A 595 -56.00 -22.98 28.23
N GLY A 596 -57.22 -22.59 28.52
CA GLY A 596 -58.43 -22.29 27.74
C GLY A 596 -59.56 -21.94 28.73
N GLU A 597 -60.77 -21.78 28.20
CA GLU A 597 -62.09 -21.77 28.86
C GLU A 597 -62.54 -20.48 29.57
N HIS A 598 -63.37 -19.69 28.88
CA HIS A 598 -64.82 -19.65 29.14
C HIS A 598 -65.58 -19.29 27.85
#